data_AF-A0A7C6UHL4-F1
#
_entry.id   AF-A0A7C6UHL4-F1
#
_cell.length_a   1.000
_cell.length_b   1.000
_cell.length_c   1.000
_cell.angle_alpha   90.00
_cell.angle_beta   90.00
_cell.angle_gamma   90.00
#
_symmetry.space_group_name_H-M   'P 1'
#
loop_
_entity.id
_entity.type
_entity.pdbx_description
1 polymer ?
#
loop_
_entity_poly.entity_id
_entity_poly.type
_entity_poly.pdbx_seq_one_letter_code
_entity_poly.pdbx_strand_id
1 'polypeptide(L)'
;MTLGFALQIVVNVLVLARVVRWQWTAWRTRIGRVVIHNILWSELGTLVSAAANYLPLLLFSGFSAGALTALNYAKRMSRVPMDMLTSQFSAVTAVKFNELTAQREYGELNISFERISRVTIFILVPLAALLALLGFDLVSFLFGHGRFRGEALHLAGLLFSIFVLNLPMTGFMTITARYLVARQAIRYGVLWQIFSNVFNAIIVVITIHFWGPVGYPIGLCIHLLAYMLIITASMVRRFPGIPIVSVWRTFAAVVTTATLAALPTIGMRDWLGGDASVWVMGMASAVIFCVAYGLLLWVWPPDRMAWKYCVNLVVSMYRKTFHRNAGLPGNK
;
A
#
# COMPACT_ATOMS: atom_id res chain seq x y z
N MET A 1 13.43 -2.20 -21.42
CA MET A 1 12.67 -2.99 -20.42
C MET A 1 12.86 -4.50 -20.62
N THR A 2 12.80 -5.03 -21.85
CA THR A 2 13.02 -6.46 -22.16
C THR A 2 14.38 -6.99 -21.71
N LEU A 3 15.46 -6.24 -21.92
CA LEU A 3 16.80 -6.58 -21.42
C LEU A 3 16.87 -6.71 -19.89
N GLY A 4 16.14 -5.87 -19.17
CA GLY A 4 16.09 -5.91 -17.70
C GLY A 4 15.39 -7.18 -17.19
N PHE A 5 14.27 -7.57 -17.81
CA PHE A 5 13.62 -8.84 -17.49
C PHE A 5 14.46 -10.05 -17.87
N ALA A 6 15.13 -10.01 -19.02
CA ALA A 6 16.06 -11.06 -19.42
C ALA A 6 17.20 -11.22 -18.41
N LEU A 7 17.82 -10.10 -17.99
CA LEU A 7 18.85 -10.09 -16.96
C LEU A 7 18.31 -10.64 -15.62
N GLN A 8 17.12 -10.24 -15.20
CA GLN A 8 16.49 -10.75 -13.98
C GLN A 8 16.29 -12.26 -14.01
N ILE A 9 15.84 -12.80 -15.15
CA ILE A 9 15.69 -14.25 -15.35
C ILE A 9 17.05 -14.94 -15.25
N VAL A 10 18.07 -14.41 -15.94
CA VAL A 10 19.44 -14.95 -15.90
C VAL A 10 19.98 -14.97 -14.47
N VAL A 11 19.85 -13.87 -13.73
CA VAL A 11 20.28 -13.78 -12.33
C VAL A 11 19.54 -14.81 -11.46
N ASN A 12 18.21 -14.92 -11.58
CA ASN A 12 17.43 -15.89 -10.81
C ASN A 12 17.86 -17.34 -11.13
N VAL A 13 18.13 -17.65 -12.40
CA VAL A 13 18.63 -18.96 -12.83
C VAL A 13 20.04 -19.23 -12.27
N LEU A 14 20.92 -18.22 -12.26
CA LEU A 14 22.26 -18.35 -11.67
C LEU A 14 22.20 -18.58 -10.15
N VAL A 15 21.30 -17.89 -9.45
CA VAL A 15 21.06 -18.11 -8.01
C VAL A 15 20.55 -19.53 -7.76
N LEU A 16 19.59 -20.01 -8.54
CA LEU A 16 19.09 -21.38 -8.46
C LEU A 16 20.21 -22.41 -8.68
N ALA A 17 21.05 -22.20 -9.69
CA ALA A 17 22.14 -23.12 -10.01
C ALA A 17 23.27 -23.10 -8.97
N ARG A 18 23.68 -21.92 -8.49
CA ARG A 18 24.89 -21.77 -7.64
C ARG A 18 24.61 -21.75 -6.14
N VAL A 19 23.55 -21.09 -5.70
CA VAL A 19 23.23 -20.93 -4.27
C VAL A 19 22.34 -22.07 -3.79
N VAL A 20 21.25 -22.32 -4.50
CA VAL A 20 20.26 -23.34 -4.12
C VAL A 20 20.72 -24.74 -4.54
N ARG A 21 21.72 -24.85 -5.42
CA ARG A 21 22.20 -26.11 -6.03
C ARG A 21 21.04 -26.93 -6.59
N TRP A 22 20.13 -26.23 -7.26
CA TRP A 22 18.89 -26.82 -7.76
C TRP A 22 19.20 -28.00 -8.69
N GLN A 23 18.68 -29.18 -8.35
CA GLN A 23 18.81 -30.36 -9.20
C GLN A 23 17.83 -30.23 -10.36
N TRP A 24 18.35 -29.87 -11.54
CA TRP A 24 17.57 -29.71 -12.78
C TRP A 24 16.80 -30.98 -13.20
N THR A 25 17.17 -32.13 -12.63
CA THR A 25 16.55 -33.45 -12.81
C THR A 25 15.36 -33.72 -11.89
N ALA A 26 15.04 -32.84 -10.93
CA ALA A 26 13.95 -33.00 -9.97
C ALA A 26 12.54 -32.66 -10.52
N TRP A 27 12.35 -32.67 -11.85
CA TRP A 27 11.06 -32.39 -12.48
C TRP A 27 10.02 -33.52 -12.34
N ARG A 28 10.36 -34.59 -11.60
CA ARG A 28 9.48 -35.74 -11.33
C ARG A 28 8.43 -35.51 -10.23
N THR A 29 8.28 -34.30 -9.70
CA THR A 29 7.10 -33.98 -8.87
C THR A 29 5.87 -33.94 -9.77
N ARG A 30 4.99 -34.95 -9.69
CA ARG A 30 3.66 -34.89 -10.33
C ARG A 30 2.92 -33.71 -9.72
N ILE A 31 2.90 -32.57 -10.43
CA ILE A 31 2.12 -31.41 -10.04
C ILE A 31 0.66 -31.85 -10.09
N GLY A 32 0.03 -31.92 -8.92
CA GLY A 32 -1.35 -32.37 -8.81
C GLY A 32 -2.27 -31.48 -9.63
N ARG A 33 -3.30 -32.06 -10.26
CA ARG A 33 -4.29 -31.36 -11.09
C ARG A 33 -4.90 -30.14 -10.38
N VAL A 34 -5.04 -30.20 -9.05
CA VAL A 34 -5.53 -29.10 -8.21
C VAL A 34 -4.59 -27.89 -8.23
N VAL A 35 -3.27 -28.10 -8.19
CA VAL A 35 -2.27 -27.03 -8.20
C VAL A 35 -2.25 -26.34 -9.56
N ILE A 36 -2.22 -27.11 -10.65
CA ILE A 36 -2.29 -26.55 -12.02
C ILE A 36 -3.57 -25.72 -12.20
N HIS A 37 -4.70 -26.26 -11.74
CA HIS A 37 -5.97 -25.55 -11.82
C HIS A 37 -5.98 -24.26 -10.99
N ASN A 38 -5.39 -24.24 -9.80
CA ASN A 38 -5.26 -23.03 -8.98
C ASN A 38 -4.35 -21.98 -9.63
N ILE A 39 -3.24 -22.42 -10.25
CA ILE A 39 -2.36 -21.53 -11.02
C ILE A 39 -3.14 -20.90 -12.17
N LEU A 40 -3.84 -21.72 -12.98
CA LEU A 40 -4.65 -21.22 -14.09
C LEU A 40 -5.70 -20.21 -13.64
N TRP A 41 -6.39 -20.44 -12.52
CA TRP A 41 -7.32 -19.47 -11.94
C TRP A 41 -6.63 -18.16 -11.54
N SER A 42 -5.46 -18.24 -10.90
CA SER A 42 -4.70 -17.05 -10.50
C SER A 42 -4.24 -16.24 -11.71
N GLU A 43 -3.78 -16.90 -12.78
CA GLU A 43 -3.34 -16.26 -14.01
C GLU A 43 -4.52 -15.59 -14.74
N LEU A 44 -5.70 -16.22 -14.79
CA LEU A 44 -6.90 -15.58 -15.34
C LEU A 44 -7.25 -14.29 -14.61
N GLY A 45 -7.20 -14.28 -13.28
CA GLY A 45 -7.40 -13.05 -12.49
C GLY A 45 -6.35 -11.98 -12.80
N THR A 46 -5.10 -12.39 -13.03
CA THR A 46 -4.00 -11.49 -13.37
C THR A 46 -4.18 -10.87 -14.77
N LEU A 47 -4.64 -11.65 -15.75
CA LEU A 47 -4.95 -11.16 -17.09
C LEU A 47 -6.08 -10.12 -17.09
N VAL A 48 -7.16 -10.39 -16.35
CA VAL A 48 -8.26 -9.42 -16.18
C VAL A 48 -7.74 -8.13 -15.53
N SER A 49 -6.90 -8.26 -14.51
CA SER A 49 -6.27 -7.12 -13.84
C SER A 49 -5.37 -6.32 -14.78
N ALA A 50 -4.61 -7.00 -15.64
CA ALA A 50 -3.75 -6.36 -16.63
C ALA A 50 -4.60 -5.54 -17.62
N ALA A 51 -5.68 -6.13 -18.16
CA ALA A 51 -6.60 -5.44 -19.06
C ALA A 51 -7.25 -4.21 -18.39
N ALA A 52 -7.75 -4.37 -17.17
CA ALA A 52 -8.35 -3.26 -16.41
C ALA A 52 -7.37 -2.11 -16.15
N ASN A 53 -6.07 -2.39 -16.01
CA ASN A 53 -5.05 -1.37 -15.80
C ASN A 53 -4.71 -0.55 -17.05
N TYR A 54 -5.03 -1.03 -18.26
CA TYR A 54 -4.88 -0.26 -19.50
C TYR A 54 -6.04 0.71 -19.74
N LEU A 55 -7.22 0.45 -19.17
CA LEU A 55 -8.41 1.27 -19.38
C LEU A 55 -8.21 2.75 -19.00
N PRO A 56 -7.60 3.11 -17.85
CA PRO A 56 -7.30 4.50 -17.53
C PRO A 56 -6.37 5.17 -18.56
N LEU A 57 -5.42 4.43 -19.13
CA LEU A 57 -4.50 4.95 -20.14
C LEU A 57 -5.25 5.32 -21.43
N LEU A 58 -6.20 4.48 -21.85
CA LEU A 58 -7.05 4.72 -23.02
C LEU A 58 -8.01 5.90 -22.80
N LEU A 59 -8.56 6.05 -21.59
CA LEU A 59 -9.39 7.21 -21.26
C LEU A 59 -8.55 8.49 -21.25
N PHE A 60 -7.30 8.42 -20.81
CA PHE A 60 -6.39 9.56 -20.78
C PHE A 60 -5.83 9.97 -22.14
N SER A 61 -5.81 9.07 -23.14
CA SER A 61 -5.38 9.46 -24.50
C SER A 61 -6.31 10.48 -25.16
N GLY A 62 -7.54 10.67 -24.64
CA GLY A 62 -8.44 11.74 -25.08
C GLY A 62 -8.18 13.11 -24.44
N PHE A 63 -7.29 13.21 -23.45
CA PHE A 63 -6.93 14.48 -22.79
C PHE A 63 -5.63 15.07 -23.37
N SER A 64 -5.27 16.29 -22.94
CA SER A 64 -4.04 16.95 -23.39
C SER A 64 -2.79 16.14 -23.06
N ALA A 65 -1.75 16.25 -23.89
CA ALA A 65 -0.47 15.58 -23.68
C ALA A 65 0.17 15.92 -22.31
N GLY A 66 -0.10 17.12 -21.78
CA GLY A 66 0.31 17.56 -20.45
C GLY A 66 -0.38 16.77 -19.32
N ALA A 67 -1.68 16.48 -19.46
CA ALA A 67 -2.44 15.72 -18.46
C ALA A 67 -1.97 14.26 -18.37
N LEU A 68 -1.68 13.62 -19.52
CA LEU A 68 -1.14 12.26 -19.55
C LEU A 68 0.27 12.20 -18.91
N THR A 69 1.10 13.21 -19.17
CA THR A 69 2.45 13.31 -18.57
C THR A 69 2.36 13.52 -17.06
N ALA A 70 1.51 14.44 -16.61
CA ALA A 70 1.25 14.71 -15.21
C ALA A 70 0.75 13.47 -14.46
N LEU A 71 -0.20 12.75 -15.06
CA LEU A 71 -0.70 11.47 -14.52
C LEU A 71 0.41 10.44 -14.37
N ASN A 72 1.24 10.27 -15.40
CA ASN A 72 2.31 9.28 -15.37
C ASN A 72 3.35 9.59 -14.28
N TYR A 73 3.72 10.86 -14.09
CA TYR A 73 4.62 11.26 -13.00
C TYR A 73 3.99 11.02 -11.64
N ALA A 74 2.76 11.50 -11.41
CA ALA A 74 2.04 11.28 -10.16
C ALA A 74 1.90 9.79 -9.81
N LYS A 75 1.53 8.95 -10.79
CA LYS A 75 1.35 7.50 -10.61
C LYS A 75 2.66 6.77 -10.36
N ARG A 76 3.75 7.13 -11.04
CA ARG A 76 5.07 6.53 -10.79
C ARG A 76 5.59 6.90 -9.41
N MET A 77 5.45 8.16 -9.04
CA MET A 77 5.91 8.66 -7.75
C MET A 77 5.13 8.04 -6.58
N SER A 78 3.81 7.91 -6.71
CA SER A 78 2.98 7.29 -5.66
C SER A 78 3.23 5.79 -5.49
N ARG A 79 3.68 5.08 -6.55
CA ARG A 79 4.03 3.66 -6.46
C ARG A 79 5.22 3.37 -5.57
N VAL A 80 6.21 4.27 -5.49
CA VAL A 80 7.41 4.06 -4.69
C VAL A 80 7.08 3.75 -3.21
N PRO A 81 6.36 4.61 -2.47
CA PRO A 81 6.00 4.32 -1.08
C PRO A 81 5.03 3.13 -0.98
N MET A 82 4.12 2.95 -1.95
CA MET A 82 3.22 1.79 -1.98
C MET A 82 4.00 0.48 -2.05
N ASP A 83 4.87 0.31 -3.05
CA ASP A 83 5.60 -0.93 -3.28
C ASP A 83 6.61 -1.20 -2.15
N MET A 84 7.30 -0.17 -1.66
CA MET A 84 8.27 -0.32 -0.57
C MET A 84 7.61 -0.79 0.73
N LEU A 85 6.45 -0.23 1.13
CA LEU A 85 5.84 -0.55 2.41
C LEU A 85 4.98 -1.81 2.33
N THR A 86 4.14 -1.92 1.30
CA THR A 86 3.21 -3.04 1.19
C THR A 86 3.93 -4.36 0.97
N SER A 87 5.05 -4.39 0.24
CA SER A 87 5.84 -5.60 0.03
C SER A 87 6.43 -6.16 1.33
N GLN A 88 6.91 -5.29 2.23
CA GLN A 88 7.46 -5.69 3.53
C GLN A 88 6.38 -6.28 4.43
N PHE A 89 5.21 -5.62 4.52
CA PHE A 89 4.06 -6.18 5.22
C PHE A 89 3.64 -7.51 4.61
N SER A 90 3.60 -7.60 3.27
CA SER A 90 3.23 -8.82 2.54
C SER A 90 4.12 -10.01 2.89
N ALA A 91 5.45 -9.81 2.91
CA ALA A 91 6.43 -10.86 3.18
C ALA A 91 6.31 -11.40 4.61
N VAL A 92 6.28 -10.51 5.61
CA VAL A 92 6.18 -10.89 7.02
C VAL A 92 4.84 -11.57 7.31
N THR A 93 3.75 -11.03 6.73
CA THR A 93 2.40 -11.59 6.88
C THR A 93 2.28 -12.98 6.27
N ALA A 94 2.84 -13.18 5.08
CA ALA A 94 2.77 -14.46 4.37
C ALA A 94 3.41 -15.59 5.18
N VAL A 95 4.59 -15.36 5.77
CA VAL A 95 5.27 -16.36 6.61
C VAL A 95 4.41 -16.71 7.83
N LYS A 96 3.95 -15.70 8.58
CA LYS A 96 3.18 -15.93 9.81
C LYS A 96 1.85 -16.64 9.53
N PHE A 97 1.14 -16.26 8.49
CA PHE A 97 -0.14 -16.87 8.15
C PHE A 97 0.01 -18.32 7.67
N ASN A 98 1.03 -18.61 6.88
CA ASN A 98 1.30 -19.98 6.43
C ASN A 98 1.68 -20.89 7.59
N GLU A 99 2.49 -20.40 8.55
CA GLU A 99 2.86 -21.16 9.75
C GLU A 99 1.63 -21.53 10.60
N LEU A 100 0.80 -20.54 10.95
CA LEU A 100 -0.43 -20.77 11.72
C LEU A 100 -1.42 -21.69 10.99
N THR A 101 -1.49 -21.58 9.67
CA THR A 101 -2.34 -22.47 8.86
C THR A 101 -1.80 -23.90 8.84
N ALA A 102 -0.48 -24.08 8.74
CA ALA A 102 0.15 -25.40 8.80
C ALA A 102 -0.08 -26.07 10.17
N GLN A 103 -0.09 -25.29 11.25
CA GLN A 103 -0.42 -25.73 12.61
C GLN A 103 -1.93 -25.88 12.85
N ARG A 104 -2.78 -25.52 11.87
CA ARG A 104 -4.26 -25.51 11.96
C ARG A 104 -4.81 -24.59 13.06
N GLU A 105 -4.05 -23.58 13.47
CA GLU A 105 -4.42 -22.59 14.48
C GLU A 105 -5.23 -21.44 13.88
N TYR A 106 -6.42 -21.76 13.37
CA TYR A 106 -7.25 -20.79 12.65
C TYR A 106 -7.77 -19.63 13.52
N GLY A 107 -7.90 -19.83 14.85
CA GLY A 107 -8.25 -18.76 15.79
C GLY A 107 -7.15 -17.72 15.90
N GLU A 108 -5.91 -18.15 16.13
CA GLU A 108 -4.73 -17.29 16.17
C GLU A 108 -4.45 -16.64 14.81
N LEU A 109 -4.77 -17.32 13.70
CA LEU A 109 -4.69 -16.73 12.37
C LEU A 109 -5.65 -15.54 12.21
N ASN A 110 -6.89 -15.65 12.69
CA ASN A 110 -7.87 -14.55 12.65
C ASN A 110 -7.42 -13.36 13.51
N ILE A 111 -6.92 -13.63 14.72
CA ILE A 111 -6.38 -12.60 15.62
C ILE A 111 -5.14 -11.94 15.02
N SER A 112 -4.27 -12.74 14.39
CA SER A 112 -3.08 -12.23 13.70
C SER A 112 -3.45 -11.36 12.50
N PHE A 113 -4.46 -11.75 11.73
CA PHE A 113 -4.97 -10.95 10.62
C PHE A 113 -5.49 -9.59 11.08
N GLU A 114 -6.28 -9.58 12.16
CA GLU A 114 -6.76 -8.34 12.77
C GLU A 114 -5.59 -7.46 13.24
N ARG A 115 -4.67 -8.04 14.02
CA ARG A 115 -3.54 -7.31 14.60
C ARG A 115 -2.67 -6.67 13.53
N ILE A 116 -2.29 -7.44 12.51
CA ILE A 116 -1.44 -6.97 11.41
C ILE A 116 -2.17 -5.90 10.59
N SER A 117 -3.47 -6.09 10.32
CA SER A 117 -4.30 -5.10 9.61
C SER A 117 -4.37 -3.78 10.37
N ARG A 118 -4.60 -3.81 11.68
CA ARG A 118 -4.66 -2.62 12.54
C ARG A 118 -3.31 -1.89 12.58
N VAL A 119 -2.21 -2.61 12.76
CA VAL A 119 -0.85 -2.03 12.75
C VAL A 119 -0.55 -1.41 11.38
N THR A 120 -0.92 -2.08 10.30
CA THR A 120 -0.71 -1.58 8.94
C THR A 120 -1.48 -0.29 8.69
N ILE A 121 -2.77 -0.26 9.03
CA ILE A 121 -3.59 0.96 8.93
C ILE A 121 -3.02 2.08 9.81
N PHE A 122 -2.62 1.76 11.05
CA PHE A 122 -2.04 2.71 11.99
C PHE A 122 -0.78 3.39 11.46
N ILE A 123 0.05 2.68 10.69
CA ILE A 123 1.26 3.24 10.08
C ILE A 123 0.95 3.95 8.75
N LEU A 124 0.13 3.34 7.90
CA LEU A 124 -0.05 3.78 6.52
C LEU A 124 -0.98 4.99 6.38
N VAL A 125 -1.99 5.15 7.24
CA VAL A 125 -2.90 6.31 7.20
C VAL A 125 -2.19 7.64 7.46
N PRO A 126 -1.44 7.84 8.58
CA PRO A 126 -0.76 9.11 8.81
C PRO A 126 0.30 9.40 7.77
N LEU A 127 0.99 8.37 7.26
CA LEU A 127 1.93 8.53 6.16
C LEU A 127 1.24 9.00 4.88
N ALA A 128 0.10 8.40 4.53
CA ALA A 128 -0.68 8.80 3.37
C ALA A 128 -1.16 10.26 3.50
N ALA A 129 -1.64 10.66 4.68
CA ALA A 129 -2.04 12.03 4.96
C ALA A 129 -0.87 13.01 4.83
N LEU A 130 0.28 12.69 5.41
CA LEU A 130 1.50 13.49 5.30
C LEU A 130 1.93 13.66 3.84
N LEU A 131 2.03 12.58 3.08
CA LEU A 131 2.40 12.62 1.66
C LEU A 131 1.37 13.38 0.82
N ALA A 132 0.08 13.27 1.17
CA ALA A 132 -0.96 14.01 0.48
C ALA A 132 -0.82 15.52 0.68
N LEU A 133 -0.51 15.95 1.90
CA LEU A 133 -0.22 17.36 2.21
C LEU A 133 1.01 17.83 1.43
N LEU A 134 2.08 17.04 1.40
CA LEU A 134 3.33 17.40 0.74
C LEU A 134 3.31 17.23 -0.79
N GLY A 135 2.17 16.86 -1.38
CA GLY A 135 2.17 16.34 -2.76
C GLY A 135 2.63 17.34 -3.81
N PHE A 136 2.19 18.60 -3.74
CA PHE A 136 2.69 19.65 -4.62
C PHE A 136 4.19 19.93 -4.38
N ASP A 137 4.63 19.97 -3.12
CA ASP A 137 6.03 20.28 -2.79
C ASP A 137 6.97 19.19 -3.29
N LEU A 138 6.61 17.92 -3.08
CA LEU A 138 7.41 16.78 -3.51
C LEU A 138 7.45 16.66 -5.04
N VAL A 139 6.33 16.87 -5.72
CA VAL A 139 6.29 16.83 -7.19
C VAL A 139 7.06 18.01 -7.79
N SER A 140 6.90 19.22 -7.24
CA SER A 140 7.66 20.41 -7.65
C SER A 140 9.15 20.23 -7.41
N PHE A 141 9.52 19.65 -6.28
CA PHE A 141 10.91 19.37 -5.96
C PHE A 141 11.54 18.36 -6.93
N LEU A 142 10.86 17.23 -7.21
CA LEU A 142 11.44 16.19 -8.06
C LEU A 142 11.37 16.52 -9.55
N PHE A 143 10.28 17.13 -10.00
CA PHE A 143 9.95 17.27 -11.42
C PHE A 143 9.84 18.72 -11.90
N GLY A 144 9.86 19.73 -11.02
CA GLY A 144 9.73 21.16 -11.37
C GLY A 144 10.92 21.77 -12.11
N HIS A 145 11.84 20.94 -12.62
CA HIS A 145 13.01 21.35 -13.37
C HIS A 145 12.74 21.29 -14.89
N GLY A 146 13.16 22.33 -15.62
CA GLY A 146 13.07 22.36 -17.09
C GLY A 146 11.68 22.74 -17.63
N ARG A 147 11.16 21.96 -18.59
CA ARG A 147 9.93 22.26 -19.36
C ARG A 147 8.63 21.86 -18.64
N PHE A 148 8.71 21.11 -17.55
CA PHE A 148 7.54 20.68 -16.79
C PHE A 148 7.18 21.74 -15.74
N ARG A 149 6.36 22.72 -16.14
CA ARG A 149 5.98 23.89 -15.33
C ARG A 149 4.51 24.24 -15.50
N GLY A 150 4.02 25.16 -14.66
CA GLY A 150 2.66 25.68 -14.74
C GLY A 150 1.59 24.65 -14.38
N GLU A 151 0.49 24.64 -15.12
CA GLU A 151 -0.70 23.82 -14.83
C GLU A 151 -0.42 22.31 -14.80
N ALA A 152 0.47 21.80 -15.66
CA ALA A 152 0.81 20.38 -15.68
C ALA A 152 1.53 19.92 -14.40
N LEU A 153 2.37 20.80 -13.83
CA LEU A 153 3.05 20.54 -12.56
C LEU A 153 2.05 20.53 -11.40
N HIS A 154 1.15 21.52 -11.36
CA HIS A 154 0.11 21.61 -10.36
C HIS A 154 -0.84 20.40 -10.41
N LEU A 155 -1.25 20.00 -11.62
CA LEU A 155 -2.06 18.81 -11.83
C LEU A 155 -1.34 17.54 -11.34
N ALA A 156 -0.05 17.38 -11.63
CA ALA A 156 0.72 16.24 -11.13
C ALA A 156 0.81 16.21 -9.60
N GLY A 157 0.99 17.37 -8.96
CA GLY A 157 0.94 17.51 -7.50
C GLY A 157 -0.40 17.04 -6.93
N LEU A 158 -1.50 17.54 -7.49
CA LEU A 158 -2.86 17.16 -7.08
C LEU A 158 -3.12 15.66 -7.27
N LEU A 159 -2.80 15.12 -8.45
CA LEU A 159 -2.98 13.69 -8.73
C LEU A 159 -2.17 12.84 -7.76
N PHE A 160 -0.92 13.22 -7.47
CA PHE A 160 -0.08 12.51 -6.51
C PHE A 160 -0.69 12.53 -5.11
N SER A 161 -1.14 13.71 -4.64
CA SER A 161 -1.78 13.87 -3.33
C SER A 161 -2.97 12.93 -3.16
N ILE A 162 -3.79 12.74 -4.20
CA ILE A 162 -4.94 11.84 -4.14
C ILE A 162 -4.49 10.38 -4.26
N PHE A 163 -3.52 10.05 -5.12
CA PHE A 163 -3.06 8.67 -5.26
C PHE A 163 -2.49 8.09 -3.97
N VAL A 164 -1.73 8.87 -3.19
CA VAL A 164 -1.13 8.37 -1.95
C VAL A 164 -2.16 8.07 -0.86
N LEU A 165 -3.37 8.63 -0.93
CA LEU A 165 -4.46 8.28 -0.01
C LEU A 165 -4.94 6.83 -0.16
N ASN A 166 -4.64 6.18 -1.28
CA ASN A 166 -4.96 4.76 -1.49
C ASN A 166 -4.10 3.79 -0.65
N LEU A 167 -2.94 4.27 -0.20
CA LEU A 167 -1.89 3.46 0.43
C LEU A 167 -2.39 2.59 1.61
N PRO A 168 -3.17 3.09 2.60
CA PRO A 168 -3.71 2.25 3.67
C PRO A 168 -4.66 1.15 3.17
N MET A 169 -5.55 1.47 2.20
CA MET A 169 -6.46 0.47 1.63
C MET A 169 -5.69 -0.60 0.86
N THR A 170 -4.67 -0.22 0.07
CA THR A 170 -3.82 -1.17 -0.65
C THR A 170 -3.03 -2.07 0.29
N GLY A 171 -2.51 -1.54 1.40
CA GLY A 171 -1.85 -2.34 2.45
C GLY A 171 -2.80 -3.36 3.06
N PHE A 172 -4.02 -2.95 3.41
CA PHE A 172 -5.06 -3.85 3.91
C PHE A 172 -5.45 -4.94 2.88
N MET A 173 -5.61 -4.58 1.60
CA MET A 173 -5.90 -5.54 0.53
C MET A 173 -4.78 -6.57 0.37
N THR A 174 -3.53 -6.14 0.52
CA THR A 174 -2.36 -7.04 0.44
C THR A 174 -2.40 -8.08 1.55
N ILE A 175 -2.73 -7.68 2.78
CA ILE A 175 -2.87 -8.59 3.93
C ILE A 175 -4.05 -9.55 3.71
N THR A 176 -5.17 -9.03 3.21
CA THR A 176 -6.35 -9.83 2.85
C THR A 176 -6.02 -10.89 1.82
N ALA A 177 -5.28 -10.54 0.76
CA ALA A 177 -4.84 -11.50 -0.24
C ALA A 177 -3.96 -12.61 0.38
N ARG A 178 -3.01 -12.25 1.26
CA ARG A 178 -2.19 -13.24 1.98
C ARG A 178 -3.01 -14.15 2.88
N TYR A 179 -4.03 -13.61 3.54
CA TYR A 179 -4.95 -14.39 4.36
C TYR A 179 -5.71 -15.44 3.52
N LEU A 180 -6.26 -15.03 2.37
CA LEU A 180 -6.99 -15.94 1.48
C LEU A 180 -6.09 -17.05 0.91
N VAL A 181 -4.85 -16.72 0.55
CA VAL A 181 -3.85 -17.69 0.10
C VAL A 181 -3.50 -18.68 1.21
N ALA A 182 -3.23 -18.20 2.43
CA ALA A 182 -2.92 -19.05 3.56
C ALA A 182 -4.07 -20.00 3.89
N ARG A 183 -5.33 -19.52 3.87
CA ARG A 183 -6.55 -20.32 4.04
C ARG A 183 -6.85 -21.29 2.87
N GLN A 184 -6.00 -21.36 1.84
CA GLN A 184 -6.23 -22.14 0.62
C GLN A 184 -7.55 -21.78 -0.10
N ALA A 185 -8.06 -20.56 0.12
CA ALA A 185 -9.30 -20.06 -0.47
C ALA A 185 -9.05 -19.34 -1.80
N ILE A 186 -8.15 -19.88 -2.64
CA ILE A 186 -7.64 -19.21 -3.84
C ILE A 186 -8.76 -18.87 -4.83
N ARG A 187 -9.67 -19.80 -5.10
CA ARG A 187 -10.82 -19.57 -6.01
C ARG A 187 -11.68 -18.40 -5.53
N TYR A 188 -11.95 -18.32 -4.23
CA TYR A 188 -12.70 -17.22 -3.64
C TYR A 188 -11.95 -15.90 -3.79
N GLY A 189 -10.64 -15.87 -3.54
CA GLY A 189 -9.80 -14.69 -3.77
C GLY A 189 -9.77 -14.24 -5.23
N VAL A 190 -9.65 -15.17 -6.18
CA VAL A 190 -9.66 -14.86 -7.62
C VAL A 190 -10.99 -14.27 -8.07
N LEU A 191 -12.12 -14.84 -7.63
CA LEU A 191 -13.45 -14.28 -7.96
C LEU A 191 -13.60 -12.85 -7.43
N TRP A 192 -13.16 -12.61 -6.19
CA TRP A 192 -13.16 -11.27 -5.60
C TRP A 192 -12.17 -10.31 -6.27
N GLN A 193 -11.05 -10.80 -6.79
CA GLN A 193 -10.10 -10.02 -7.58
C GLN A 193 -10.71 -9.60 -8.92
N ILE A 194 -11.38 -10.52 -9.63
CA ILE A 194 -12.07 -10.21 -10.89
C ILE A 194 -13.17 -9.19 -10.63
N PHE A 195 -14.02 -9.42 -9.62
CA PHE A 195 -15.05 -8.47 -9.20
C PHE A 195 -14.44 -7.08 -8.90
N SER A 196 -13.36 -7.02 -8.12
CA SER A 196 -12.69 -5.76 -7.80
C SER A 196 -12.26 -5.02 -9.05
N ASN A 197 -11.65 -5.69 -10.02
CA ASN A 197 -11.16 -5.05 -11.24
C ASN A 197 -12.29 -4.53 -12.13
N VAL A 198 -13.39 -5.28 -12.26
CA VAL A 198 -14.57 -4.82 -12.99
C VAL A 198 -15.21 -3.64 -12.27
N PHE A 199 -15.36 -3.72 -10.95
CA PHE A 199 -15.90 -2.64 -10.13
C PHE A 199 -15.03 -1.38 -10.21
N ASN A 200 -13.71 -1.54 -10.21
CA ASN A 200 -12.75 -0.46 -10.42
C ASN A 200 -12.94 0.20 -11.78
N ALA A 201 -13.00 -0.60 -12.85
CA ALA A 201 -13.18 -0.07 -14.21
C ALA A 201 -14.46 0.78 -14.32
N ILE A 202 -15.58 0.29 -13.76
CA ILE A 202 -16.85 1.03 -13.74
C ILE A 202 -16.72 2.36 -12.98
N ILE A 203 -16.20 2.33 -11.76
CA ILE A 203 -16.03 3.54 -10.94
C ILE A 203 -15.10 4.54 -11.65
N VAL A 204 -14.00 4.08 -12.22
CA VAL A 204 -13.03 4.93 -12.91
C VAL A 204 -13.64 5.59 -14.15
N VAL A 205 -14.42 4.87 -14.95
CA VAL A 205 -15.12 5.46 -16.11
C VAL A 205 -16.07 6.57 -15.65
N ILE A 206 -16.89 6.28 -14.63
CA ILE A 206 -17.86 7.24 -14.08
C ILE A 206 -17.15 8.47 -13.53
N THR A 207 -16.13 8.28 -12.70
CA THR A 207 -15.42 9.37 -12.04
C THR A 207 -14.63 10.24 -13.03
N ILE A 208 -13.98 9.65 -14.04
CA ILE A 208 -13.32 10.41 -15.12
C ILE A 208 -14.34 11.21 -15.93
N HIS A 209 -15.53 10.65 -16.18
CA HIS A 209 -16.59 11.37 -16.91
C HIS A 209 -17.04 12.63 -16.15
N PHE A 210 -17.21 12.56 -14.83
CA PHE A 210 -17.68 13.70 -14.02
C PHE A 210 -16.58 14.69 -13.63
N TRP A 211 -15.36 14.22 -13.32
CA TRP A 211 -14.28 15.06 -12.77
C TRP A 211 -13.02 15.12 -13.65
N GLY A 212 -13.10 14.65 -14.89
CA GLY A 212 -12.00 14.69 -15.85
C GLY A 212 -10.77 13.92 -15.34
N PRO A 213 -9.53 14.44 -15.54
CA PRO A 213 -8.31 13.76 -15.14
C PRO A 213 -8.21 13.47 -13.63
N VAL A 214 -8.73 14.38 -12.81
CA VAL A 214 -8.71 14.24 -11.34
C VAL A 214 -9.68 13.14 -10.88
N GLY A 215 -10.69 12.83 -11.70
CA GLY A 215 -11.63 11.74 -11.45
C GLY A 215 -10.96 10.39 -11.29
N TYR A 216 -9.87 10.10 -12.00
CA TYR A 216 -9.22 8.79 -11.93
C TYR A 216 -8.71 8.43 -10.52
N PRO A 217 -7.80 9.19 -9.87
CA PRO A 217 -7.34 8.86 -8.54
C PRO A 217 -8.45 8.93 -7.48
N ILE A 218 -9.44 9.82 -7.63
CA ILE A 218 -10.63 9.87 -6.76
C ILE A 218 -11.42 8.56 -6.89
N GLY A 219 -11.66 8.10 -8.12
CA GLY A 219 -12.32 6.84 -8.40
C GLY A 219 -11.59 5.65 -7.80
N LEU A 220 -10.26 5.62 -7.82
CA LEU A 220 -9.49 4.60 -7.12
C LEU A 220 -9.70 4.63 -5.61
N CYS A 221 -9.72 5.81 -4.98
CA CYS A 221 -9.99 5.94 -3.55
C CYS A 221 -11.38 5.40 -3.19
N ILE A 222 -12.40 5.81 -3.94
CA ILE A 222 -13.79 5.35 -3.76
C ILE A 222 -13.87 3.83 -3.96
N HIS A 223 -13.28 3.33 -5.04
CA HIS A 223 -13.24 1.91 -5.35
C HIS A 223 -12.59 1.10 -4.23
N LEU A 224 -11.41 1.49 -3.77
CA LEU A 224 -10.67 0.75 -2.75
C LEU A 224 -11.38 0.76 -1.40
N LEU A 225 -11.97 1.89 -1.01
CA LEU A 225 -12.75 2.00 0.23
C LEU A 225 -14.03 1.15 0.17
N ALA A 226 -14.77 1.25 -0.93
CA ALA A 226 -15.98 0.46 -1.14
C ALA A 226 -15.65 -1.04 -1.22
N TYR A 227 -14.59 -1.41 -1.94
CA TYR A 227 -14.13 -2.80 -2.02
C TYR A 227 -13.68 -3.31 -0.65
N MET A 228 -13.00 -2.49 0.15
CA MET A 228 -12.64 -2.82 1.54
C MET A 228 -13.87 -3.16 2.37
N LEU A 229 -14.95 -2.38 2.25
CA LEU A 229 -16.20 -2.64 2.95
C LEU A 229 -16.85 -3.95 2.48
N ILE A 230 -16.92 -4.17 1.18
CA ILE A 230 -17.59 -5.35 0.60
C ILE A 230 -16.81 -6.63 0.93
N ILE A 231 -15.48 -6.64 0.73
CA ILE A 231 -14.67 -7.85 0.98
C ILE A 231 -14.65 -8.21 2.45
N THR A 232 -14.60 -7.23 3.36
CA THR A 232 -14.61 -7.49 4.80
C THR A 232 -15.95 -8.06 5.28
N ALA A 233 -17.07 -7.54 4.78
CA ALA A 233 -18.38 -8.12 5.04
C ALA A 233 -18.51 -9.56 4.51
N SER A 234 -17.96 -9.81 3.32
CA SER A 234 -17.91 -11.14 2.71
C SER A 234 -17.03 -12.12 3.51
N MET A 235 -15.88 -11.66 4.02
CA MET A 235 -14.96 -12.47 4.80
C MET A 235 -15.55 -12.91 6.14
N VAL A 236 -16.28 -12.04 6.84
CA VAL A 236 -16.94 -12.41 8.12
C VAL A 236 -17.95 -13.54 7.92
N ARG A 237 -18.67 -13.53 6.79
CA ARG A 237 -19.61 -14.61 6.44
C ARG A 237 -18.89 -15.91 6.10
N ARG A 238 -17.74 -15.84 5.41
CA ARG A 238 -17.01 -17.02 4.94
C ARG A 238 -16.10 -17.64 6.00
N PHE A 239 -15.53 -16.82 6.87
CA PHE A 239 -14.57 -17.20 7.89
C PHE A 239 -15.06 -16.65 9.24
N PRO A 240 -15.95 -17.39 9.93
CA PRO A 240 -16.45 -16.96 11.23
C PRO A 240 -15.30 -16.81 12.23
N GLY A 241 -15.41 -15.80 13.10
CA GLY A 241 -14.42 -15.49 14.13
C GLY A 241 -13.33 -14.49 13.72
N ILE A 242 -13.42 -13.84 12.56
CA ILE A 242 -12.55 -12.71 12.23
C ILE A 242 -13.07 -11.43 12.93
N PRO A 243 -12.31 -10.81 13.84
CA PRO A 243 -12.74 -9.61 14.54
C PRO A 243 -12.57 -8.36 13.67
N ILE A 244 -13.40 -8.21 12.63
CA ILE A 244 -13.23 -7.12 11.65
C ILE A 244 -13.66 -5.74 12.16
N VAL A 245 -14.52 -5.70 13.18
CA VAL A 245 -15.05 -4.47 13.76
C VAL A 245 -13.93 -3.60 14.34
N SER A 246 -12.93 -4.22 14.96
CA SER A 246 -11.79 -3.49 15.50
C SER A 246 -10.93 -2.87 14.39
N VAL A 247 -10.78 -3.53 13.24
CA VAL A 247 -10.06 -3.00 12.08
C VAL A 247 -10.72 -1.73 11.56
N TRP A 248 -12.05 -1.72 11.41
CA TRP A 248 -12.81 -0.53 11.02
C TRP A 248 -12.78 0.58 12.07
N ARG A 249 -12.86 0.23 13.35
CA ARG A 249 -12.70 1.20 14.45
C ARG A 249 -11.32 1.85 14.43
N THR A 250 -10.26 1.07 14.20
CA THR A 250 -8.89 1.59 14.05
C THR A 250 -8.78 2.47 12.81
N PHE A 251 -9.35 2.05 11.67
CA PHE A 251 -9.36 2.86 10.46
C PHE A 251 -10.01 4.22 10.70
N ALA A 252 -11.23 4.25 11.25
CA ALA A 252 -11.93 5.48 11.57
C ALA A 252 -11.14 6.35 12.56
N ALA A 253 -10.66 5.77 13.68
CA ALA A 253 -9.93 6.52 14.71
C ALA A 253 -8.59 7.09 14.22
N VAL A 254 -7.86 6.36 13.37
CA VAL A 254 -6.59 6.83 12.83
C VAL A 254 -6.83 7.89 11.75
N VAL A 255 -7.87 7.74 10.92
CA VAL A 255 -8.28 8.75 9.95
C VAL A 255 -8.68 10.04 10.66
N THR A 256 -9.49 9.98 11.72
CA THR A 256 -9.86 11.19 12.49
C THR A 256 -8.65 11.85 13.14
N THR A 257 -7.71 11.05 13.67
CA THR A 257 -6.47 11.60 14.26
C THR A 257 -5.60 12.26 13.20
N ALA A 258 -5.46 11.65 12.02
CA ALA A 258 -4.68 12.20 10.91
C ALA A 258 -5.32 13.47 10.32
N THR A 259 -6.65 13.53 10.23
CA THR A 259 -7.34 14.74 9.77
C THR A 259 -7.21 15.88 10.78
N LEU A 260 -7.33 15.60 12.09
CA LEU A 260 -7.08 16.59 13.13
C LEU A 260 -5.63 17.12 13.12
N ALA A 261 -4.64 16.25 12.86
CA ALA A 261 -3.25 16.67 12.69
C ALA A 261 -2.99 17.50 11.41
N ALA A 262 -3.82 17.32 10.38
CA ALA A 262 -3.72 18.07 9.13
C ALA A 262 -4.21 19.52 9.28
N LEU A 263 -5.20 19.79 10.15
CA LEU A 263 -5.76 21.14 10.36
C LEU A 263 -4.72 22.23 10.69
N PRO A 264 -3.84 22.09 11.70
CA PRO A 264 -2.83 23.10 11.99
C PRO A 264 -1.82 23.25 10.85
N THR A 265 -1.58 22.17 10.09
CA THR A 265 -0.69 22.20 8.93
C THR A 265 -1.30 23.04 7.81
N ILE A 266 -2.57 22.85 7.50
CA ILE A 266 -3.29 23.65 6.49
C ILE A 266 -3.34 25.12 6.92
N GLY A 267 -3.72 25.40 8.18
CA GLY A 267 -3.74 26.77 8.71
C GLY A 267 -2.38 27.46 8.67
N MET A 268 -1.28 26.74 8.91
CA MET A 268 0.07 27.29 8.74
C MET A 268 0.36 27.65 7.28
N ARG A 269 -0.07 26.83 6.31
CA ARG A 269 0.17 27.09 4.88
C ARG A 269 -0.62 28.30 4.39
N ASP A 270 -1.85 28.45 4.86
CA ASP A 270 -2.68 29.61 4.54
C ASP A 270 -2.07 30.90 5.14
N TRP A 271 -1.48 30.80 6.33
CA TRP A 271 -0.84 31.94 7.01
C TRP A 271 0.51 32.36 6.40
N LEU A 272 1.35 31.39 6.03
CA LEU A 272 2.66 31.62 5.39
C LEU A 272 2.57 32.00 3.89
N GLY A 273 1.37 32.26 3.38
CA GLY A 273 1.05 32.27 1.95
C GLY A 273 2.11 32.90 1.03
N GLY A 274 2.30 32.29 -0.15
CA GLY A 274 2.99 32.83 -1.34
C GLY A 274 4.51 33.10 -1.25
N ASP A 275 4.98 33.64 -0.13
CA ASP A 275 6.33 34.23 -0.01
C ASP A 275 7.38 33.20 0.43
N ALA A 276 6.96 32.10 1.06
CA ALA A 276 7.86 31.04 1.48
C ALA A 276 8.27 30.13 0.31
N SER A 277 9.56 29.80 0.23
CA SER A 277 10.03 28.81 -0.75
C SER A 277 9.37 27.44 -0.53
N VAL A 278 9.18 26.69 -1.62
CA VAL A 278 8.60 25.33 -1.60
C VAL A 278 9.27 24.42 -0.57
N TRP A 279 10.57 24.61 -0.34
CA TRP A 279 11.37 23.90 0.67
C TRP A 279 10.94 24.18 2.09
N VAL A 280 10.80 25.46 2.43
CA VAL A 280 10.41 25.89 3.77
C VAL A 280 8.98 25.44 4.04
N MET A 281 8.08 25.59 3.06
CA MET A 281 6.69 25.19 3.20
C MET A 281 6.53 23.68 3.36
N GLY A 282 7.25 22.88 2.56
CA GLY A 282 7.23 21.42 2.68
C GLY A 282 7.82 20.93 4.02
N MET A 283 8.96 21.47 4.44
CA MET A 283 9.60 21.05 5.69
C MET A 283 8.80 21.49 6.92
N ALA A 284 8.27 22.72 6.94
CA ALA A 284 7.40 23.19 8.00
C ALA A 284 6.12 22.35 8.09
N SER A 285 5.51 22.02 6.94
CA SER A 285 4.31 21.17 6.90
C SER A 285 4.58 19.78 7.48
N ALA A 286 5.73 19.18 7.15
CA ALA A 286 6.11 17.87 7.67
C ALA A 286 6.36 17.91 9.19
N VAL A 287 7.07 18.94 9.68
CA VAL A 287 7.36 19.09 11.11
C VAL A 287 6.07 19.31 11.89
N ILE A 288 5.20 20.23 11.46
CA ILE A 288 3.95 20.53 12.16
C ILE A 288 3.03 19.31 12.17
N PHE A 289 2.86 18.62 11.04
CA PHE A 289 2.06 17.41 10.99
C PHE A 289 2.59 16.33 11.94
N CYS A 290 3.90 16.06 11.92
CA CYS A 290 4.52 15.07 12.78
C CYS A 290 4.39 15.42 14.27
N VAL A 291 4.55 16.70 14.63
CA VAL A 291 4.39 17.17 16.01
C VAL A 291 2.93 17.10 16.44
N ALA A 292 1.99 17.59 15.63
CA ALA A 292 0.57 17.54 15.92
C ALA A 292 0.06 16.09 16.05
N TYR A 293 0.45 15.22 15.12
CA TYR A 293 0.11 13.80 15.17
C TYR A 293 0.76 13.11 16.39
N GLY A 294 2.02 13.40 16.70
CA GLY A 294 2.72 12.88 17.87
C GLY A 294 2.07 13.30 19.20
N LEU A 295 1.65 14.57 19.32
CA LEU A 295 0.91 15.08 20.46
C LEU A 295 -0.45 14.39 20.60
N LEU A 296 -1.18 14.22 19.50
CA LEU A 296 -2.45 13.50 19.50
C LEU A 296 -2.26 12.03 19.89
N LEU A 297 -1.21 11.36 19.42
CA LEU A 297 -0.88 10.00 19.83
C LEU A 297 -0.58 9.89 21.33
N TRP A 298 0.04 10.93 21.90
CA TRP A 298 0.38 10.96 23.32
C TRP A 298 -0.85 11.19 24.21
N VAL A 299 -1.71 12.13 23.83
CA VAL A 299 -2.95 12.47 24.57
C VAL A 299 -4.01 11.39 24.39
N TRP A 300 -4.26 10.99 23.14
CA TRP A 300 -5.31 10.06 22.76
C TRP A 300 -4.86 9.10 21.66
N PRO A 301 -4.15 8.01 22.01
CA PRO A 301 -3.74 7.02 21.02
C PRO A 301 -5.00 6.38 20.40
N PRO A 302 -5.22 6.52 19.08
CA PRO A 302 -6.45 6.07 18.42
C PRO A 302 -6.62 4.55 18.51
N ASP A 303 -5.48 3.84 18.62
CA ASP A 303 -5.44 2.42 18.87
C ASP A 303 -4.30 2.07 19.82
N ARG A 304 -4.63 1.81 21.09
CA ARG A 304 -3.64 1.44 22.12
C ARG A 304 -2.88 0.16 21.81
N MET A 305 -3.50 -0.80 21.10
CA MET A 305 -2.84 -2.07 20.77
C MET A 305 -1.82 -1.83 19.66
N ALA A 306 -2.22 -1.19 18.57
CA ALA A 306 -1.33 -0.88 17.46
C ALA A 306 -0.20 0.06 17.90
N TRP A 307 -0.51 1.05 18.73
CA TRP A 307 0.48 1.95 19.33
C TRP A 307 1.54 1.20 20.14
N LYS A 308 1.13 0.38 21.12
CA LYS A 308 2.06 -0.43 21.93
C LYS A 308 2.90 -1.37 21.06
N TYR A 309 2.30 -1.97 20.04
CA TYR A 309 3.02 -2.84 19.11
C TYR A 309 4.12 -2.06 18.38
N CYS A 310 3.81 -0.88 17.85
CA CYS A 310 4.78 -0.03 17.16
C CYS A 310 5.90 0.43 18.10
N VAL A 311 5.56 0.87 19.31
CA VAL A 311 6.56 1.26 20.33
C VAL A 311 7.48 0.09 20.68
N ASN A 312 6.94 -1.09 20.94
CA ASN A 312 7.73 -2.28 21.24
C ASN A 312 8.63 -2.69 20.08
N LEU A 313 8.14 -2.56 18.83
CA LEU A 313 8.94 -2.83 17.64
C LEU A 313 10.14 -1.89 17.56
N VAL A 314 9.93 -0.58 17.74
CA VAL A 314 10.99 0.43 17.74
C VAL A 314 11.99 0.17 18.88
N VAL A 315 11.52 -0.10 20.09
CA VAL A 315 12.39 -0.44 21.24
C VAL A 315 13.20 -1.70 20.99
N SER A 316 12.58 -2.73 20.39
CA SER A 316 13.27 -3.99 20.07
C SER A 316 14.35 -3.81 18.99
N MET A 317 14.08 -2.97 17.97
CA MET A 317 15.06 -2.61 16.95
C MET A 317 16.21 -1.84 17.56
N TYR A 318 15.92 -0.85 18.40
CA TYR A 318 16.94 -0.09 19.11
C TYR A 318 17.83 -0.99 19.97
N ARG A 319 17.25 -1.89 20.78
CA ARG A 319 18.01 -2.86 21.59
C ARG A 319 18.88 -3.77 20.73
N LYS A 320 18.35 -4.32 19.62
CA LYS A 320 19.13 -5.19 18.73
C LYS A 320 20.30 -4.46 18.06
N THR A 321 20.10 -3.21 17.65
CA THR A 321 21.17 -2.41 17.03
C THR A 321 22.24 -2.00 18.04
N PHE A 322 21.84 -1.60 19.26
CA PHE A 322 22.80 -1.20 20.30
C PHE A 322 23.56 -2.39 20.92
N HIS A 323 22.91 -3.53 21.15
CA HIS A 323 23.60 -4.72 21.67
C HIS A 323 24.50 -5.40 20.62
N ARG A 324 24.28 -5.19 19.32
CA ARG A 324 25.21 -5.67 18.28
C ARG A 324 26.51 -4.86 18.24
N ASN A 325 26.53 -3.65 18.81
CA ASN A 325 27.73 -2.82 18.99
C ASN A 325 28.40 -3.01 20.36
N ALA A 326 27.80 -3.75 21.29
CA ALA A 326 28.39 -4.14 22.57
C ALA A 326 29.06 -5.53 22.49
N GLY A 327 29.69 -5.83 21.34
CA GLY A 327 30.55 -7.00 21.18
C GLY A 327 31.74 -6.90 22.11
N LEU A 328 31.64 -7.63 23.22
CA LEU A 328 32.66 -7.97 24.20
C LEU A 328 34.09 -8.00 23.62
N PRO A 329 35.06 -7.26 24.18
CA PRO A 329 36.46 -7.54 23.92
C PRO A 329 36.86 -8.86 24.59
N GLY A 330 37.34 -9.80 23.76
CA GLY A 330 38.32 -10.85 24.09
C GLY A 330 38.06 -11.72 25.32
N ASN A 331 37.61 -12.95 25.09
CA ASN A 331 38.06 -14.08 25.90
C ASN A 331 38.85 -15.04 25.00
N LYS A 332 40.14 -14.76 24.85
CA LYS A 332 41.22 -15.69 24.54
C LYS A 332 42.50 -15.20 25.16
#